data_AF-A0A832GY35-F1
#
_entry.id   AF-A0A832GY35-F1
#
_cell.length_a   1.000
_cell.length_b   1.000
_cell.length_c   1.000
_cell.angle_alpha   90.00
_cell.angle_beta   90.00
_cell.angle_gamma   90.00
#
_symmetry.space_group_name_H-M   'P 1'
#
loop_
_entity.id
_entity.type
_entity.pdbx_description
1 polymer ?
#
loop_
_entity_poly.entity_id
_entity_poly.type
_entity_poly.pdbx_seq_one_letter_code
_entity_poly.pdbx_strand_id
1 'polypeptide(L)'
;MLDWSAALSSLAAQAPLAALVVASVYFTLKREIEKVRSEISARTEEARKEMGEKIESVKLELADLKLRVASVERALQGFSETLIEFLAARGVVSEPERVALRGFLTAMLPPMRSKYYTEEVRRRLLELLEKDDVTVDDLRELDRLSELIYKECLETGREDLVKYYKLRAYIALLAGLLRSKAGQEGSEPS
;
A
#
# COMPACT_ATOMS: atom_id res chain seq x y z
N MET A 1 58.49 -19.89 -0.42
CA MET A 1 58.12 -19.18 0.82
C MET A 1 59.30 -18.29 1.19
N LEU A 2 59.12 -16.97 1.28
CA LEU A 2 60.20 -16.11 1.77
C LEU A 2 60.51 -16.51 3.21
N ASP A 3 61.76 -16.85 3.49
CA ASP A 3 62.20 -17.21 4.83
C ASP A 3 62.42 -15.92 5.63
N TRP A 4 61.31 -15.40 6.17
CA TRP A 4 61.26 -14.17 6.94
C TRP A 4 62.21 -14.19 8.14
N SER A 5 62.54 -15.39 8.65
CA SER A 5 63.47 -15.57 9.75
C SER A 5 64.90 -15.15 9.40
N ALA A 6 65.41 -15.59 8.24
CA ALA A 6 66.75 -15.26 7.75
C ALA A 6 66.88 -13.78 7.37
N ALA A 7 65.82 -13.21 6.78
CA ALA A 7 65.76 -11.78 6.48
C ALA A 7 65.79 -10.93 7.76
N LEU A 8 65.02 -11.31 8.79
CA LEU A 8 65.00 -10.61 10.10
C LEU A 8 66.34 -10.72 10.83
N SER A 9 67.00 -11.89 10.81
CA SER A 9 68.31 -12.07 11.45
C SER A 9 69.43 -11.28 10.78
N SER A 10 69.48 -11.24 9.44
CA SER A 10 70.45 -10.41 8.71
C SER A 10 70.20 -8.91 8.90
N LEU A 11 68.94 -8.51 9.06
CA LEU A 11 68.55 -7.13 9.34
C LEU A 11 68.99 -6.74 10.76
N ALA A 12 68.75 -7.60 11.77
CA ALA A 12 69.12 -7.35 13.16
C ALA A 12 70.65 -7.17 13.37
N ALA A 13 71.48 -7.82 12.55
CA ALA A 13 72.94 -7.67 12.59
C ALA A 13 73.45 -6.29 12.12
N GLN A 14 72.63 -5.54 11.36
CA GLN A 14 72.88 -4.15 10.94
C GLN A 14 71.85 -3.20 11.57
N ALA A 15 71.72 -3.25 12.90
CA ALA A 15 70.66 -2.59 13.66
C ALA A 15 70.34 -1.13 13.26
N PRO A 16 71.31 -0.24 12.95
CA PRO A 16 71.00 1.13 12.51
C PRO A 16 70.35 1.21 11.12
N LEU A 17 70.85 0.44 10.15
CA LEU A 17 70.34 0.40 8.77
C LEU A 17 68.96 -0.28 8.71
N ALA A 18 68.79 -1.35 9.50
CA ALA A 18 67.52 -2.03 9.70
C ALA A 18 66.41 -1.10 10.18
N ALA A 19 66.70 -0.31 11.21
CA ALA A 19 65.76 0.64 11.77
C ALA A 19 65.35 1.71 10.74
N LEU A 20 66.28 2.19 9.92
CA LEU A 20 65.99 3.15 8.84
C LEU A 20 65.10 2.54 7.75
N VAL A 21 65.36 1.30 7.33
CA VAL A 21 64.52 0.60 6.34
C VAL A 21 63.11 0.39 6.88
N VAL A 22 62.97 -0.07 8.11
CA VAL A 22 61.66 -0.25 8.77
C VAL A 22 60.92 1.08 8.92
N ALA A 23 61.61 2.15 9.32
CA ALA A 23 61.02 3.48 9.44
C ALA A 23 60.56 4.03 8.08
N SER A 24 61.35 3.83 7.01
CA SER A 24 61.00 4.23 5.65
C SER A 24 59.78 3.49 5.12
N VAL A 25 59.72 2.17 5.35
CA VAL A 25 58.57 1.34 4.97
C VAL A 25 57.34 1.75 5.77
N TYR A 26 57.45 1.94 7.08
CA TYR A 26 56.36 2.40 7.94
C TYR A 26 55.80 3.75 7.46
N PHE A 27 56.68 4.71 7.16
CA PHE A 27 56.25 6.03 6.71
C PHE A 27 55.56 5.99 5.34
N THR A 28 56.06 5.13 4.43
CA THR A 28 55.46 4.94 3.10
C THR A 28 54.08 4.28 3.21
N LEU A 29 53.97 3.19 3.98
CA LEU A 29 52.69 2.52 4.25
C LEU A 29 51.69 3.45 4.93
N LYS A 30 52.13 4.26 5.90
CA LYS A 30 51.26 5.23 6.57
C LYS A 30 50.68 6.23 5.57
N ARG A 31 51.50 6.77 4.66
CA ARG A 31 51.04 7.68 3.61
C ARG A 31 50.06 7.01 2.64
N GLU A 32 50.32 5.77 2.23
CA GLU A 32 49.41 5.02 1.36
C GLU A 32 48.08 4.71 2.05
N ILE A 33 48.11 4.30 3.33
CA ILE A 33 46.90 4.08 4.13
C ILE A 33 46.09 5.37 4.27
N GLU A 34 46.73 6.51 4.53
CA GLU A 34 46.05 7.81 4.61
C GLU A 34 45.38 8.19 3.28
N LYS A 35 46.06 7.93 2.16
CA LYS A 35 45.51 8.17 0.82
C LYS A 35 44.33 7.25 0.49
N VAL A 36 44.45 5.95 0.76
CA VAL A 36 43.35 5.00 0.56
C VAL A 36 42.16 5.39 1.44
N ARG A 37 42.41 5.81 2.68
CA ARG A 37 41.35 6.26 3.60
C ARG A 37 40.63 7.50 3.07
N SER A 38 41.35 8.49 2.54
CA SER A 38 40.74 9.70 1.99
C SER A 38 39.93 9.40 0.73
N GLU A 39 40.44 8.54 -0.16
CA GLU A 39 39.71 8.10 -1.37
C GLU A 39 38.43 7.32 -1.02
N ILE A 40 38.49 6.40 -0.05
CA ILE A 40 37.32 5.68 0.43
C ILE A 40 36.29 6.65 1.02
N SER A 41 36.72 7.61 1.85
CA SER A 41 35.82 8.61 2.43
C SER A 41 35.14 9.47 1.36
N ALA A 42 35.89 9.91 0.35
CA ALA A 42 35.34 10.70 -0.76
C ALA A 42 34.29 9.91 -1.54
N ARG A 43 34.61 8.67 -1.96
CA ARG A 43 33.66 7.80 -2.69
C ARG A 43 32.43 7.46 -1.87
N THR A 44 32.59 7.28 -0.55
CA THR A 44 31.47 7.00 0.35
C THR A 44 30.52 8.19 0.43
N GLU A 45 31.07 9.41 0.47
CA GLU A 45 30.26 10.64 0.52
C GLU A 45 29.54 10.88 -0.80
N GLU A 46 30.22 10.69 -1.93
CA GLU A 46 29.61 10.78 -3.27
C GLU A 46 28.47 9.77 -3.43
N ALA A 47 28.68 8.51 -3.06
CA ALA A 47 27.66 7.47 -3.13
C ALA A 47 26.46 7.80 -2.22
N ARG A 48 26.69 8.33 -1.01
CA ARG A 48 25.62 8.78 -0.11
C ARG A 48 24.81 9.91 -0.72
N LYS A 49 25.47 10.88 -1.34
CA LYS A 49 24.80 12.00 -2.00
C LYS A 49 23.95 11.52 -3.17
N GLU A 50 24.50 10.69 -4.05
CA GLU A 50 23.77 10.13 -5.19
C GLU A 50 22.57 9.28 -4.73
N MET A 51 22.74 8.47 -3.68
CA MET A 51 21.63 7.73 -3.08
C MET A 51 20.57 8.67 -2.49
N GLY A 52 20.97 9.75 -1.83
CA GLY A 52 20.06 10.76 -1.31
C GLY A 52 19.20 11.40 -2.41
N GLU A 53 19.83 11.79 -3.51
CA GLU A 53 19.15 12.37 -4.68
C GLU A 53 18.18 11.37 -5.33
N LYS A 54 18.60 10.11 -5.52
CA LYS A 54 17.74 9.06 -6.08
C LYS A 54 16.55 8.74 -5.17
N ILE A 55 16.77 8.67 -3.86
CA ILE A 55 15.69 8.43 -2.88
C ILE A 55 14.66 9.56 -2.96
N GLU A 56 15.09 10.81 -3.09
CA GLU A 56 14.17 11.94 -3.17
C GLU A 56 13.38 11.93 -4.49
N SER A 57 14.02 11.59 -5.61
CA SER A 57 13.32 11.38 -6.90
C SER A 57 12.26 10.28 -6.79
N VAL A 58 12.61 9.14 -6.21
CA VAL A 58 11.67 8.01 -6.03
C VAL A 58 10.49 8.39 -5.12
N LYS A 59 10.71 9.19 -4.07
CA LYS A 59 9.60 9.66 -3.22
C LYS A 59 8.62 10.53 -4.01
N LEU A 60 9.12 11.41 -4.87
CA LEU A 60 8.28 12.28 -5.71
C LEU A 60 7.48 11.46 -6.73
N GLU A 61 8.13 10.52 -7.42
CA GLU A 61 7.46 9.62 -8.36
C GLU A 61 6.41 8.74 -7.67
N LEU A 62 6.70 8.24 -6.47
CA LEU A 62 5.74 7.46 -5.70
C LEU A 62 4.54 8.30 -5.23
N ALA A 63 4.75 9.57 -4.89
CA ALA A 63 3.66 10.48 -4.53
C ALA A 63 2.74 10.76 -5.73
N ASP A 64 3.32 11.01 -6.91
CA ASP A 64 2.56 11.17 -8.15
C ASP A 64 1.79 9.90 -8.53
N LEU A 65 2.43 8.73 -8.41
CA LEU A 65 1.78 7.44 -8.65
C LEU A 65 0.57 7.23 -7.72
N LYS A 66 0.69 7.55 -6.43
CA LYS A 66 -0.43 7.48 -5.47
C LYS A 66 -1.61 8.35 -5.90
N LEU A 67 -1.35 9.58 -6.38
CA LEU A 67 -2.41 10.48 -6.86
C LEU A 67 -3.11 9.92 -8.11
N ARG A 68 -2.33 9.39 -9.06
CA ARG A 68 -2.89 8.77 -10.28
C ARG A 68 -3.74 7.55 -9.98
N VAL A 69 -3.26 6.65 -9.11
CA VAL A 69 -4.01 5.46 -8.69
C VAL A 69 -5.31 5.87 -8.00
N ALA A 70 -5.28 6.84 -7.08
CA ALA A 70 -6.48 7.35 -6.42
C ALA A 70 -7.47 8.01 -7.41
N SER A 71 -6.98 8.60 -8.51
CA SER A 71 -7.83 9.14 -9.57
C SER A 71 -8.51 8.03 -10.38
N VAL A 72 -7.78 6.96 -10.70
CA VAL A 72 -8.33 5.80 -11.41
C VAL A 72 -9.38 5.09 -10.56
N GLU A 73 -9.12 4.91 -9.27
CA GLU A 73 -10.08 4.31 -8.33
C GLU A 73 -11.40 5.08 -8.31
N ARG A 74 -11.34 6.41 -8.19
CA ARG A 74 -12.53 7.28 -8.22
C ARG A 74 -13.27 7.22 -9.56
N ALA A 75 -12.55 7.21 -10.67
CA ALA A 75 -13.15 7.11 -12.00
C ALA A 75 -13.87 5.76 -12.19
N LEU A 76 -13.26 4.66 -11.77
CA LEU A 76 -13.86 3.33 -11.85
C LEU A 76 -15.07 3.19 -10.93
N GLN A 77 -15.00 3.79 -9.74
CA GLN A 77 -16.14 3.84 -8.81
C GLN A 77 -17.32 4.58 -9.45
N GLY A 78 -17.11 5.81 -9.93
CA GLY A 78 -18.17 6.61 -10.55
C GLY A 78 -18.76 5.95 -11.81
N PHE A 79 -17.92 5.28 -12.61
CA PHE A 79 -18.40 4.50 -13.75
C PHE A 79 -19.27 3.32 -13.31
N SER A 80 -18.85 2.58 -12.27
CA SER A 80 -19.60 1.43 -11.76
C SER A 80 -20.95 1.85 -11.19
N GLU A 81 -20.99 2.94 -10.42
CA GLU A 81 -22.23 3.53 -9.89
C GLU A 81 -23.18 3.92 -11.04
N THR A 82 -22.69 4.67 -12.02
CA THR A 82 -23.49 5.10 -13.19
C THR A 82 -24.01 3.92 -14.00
N LEU A 83 -23.19 2.89 -14.22
CA LEU A 83 -23.57 1.69 -14.96
C LEU A 83 -24.67 0.92 -14.23
N ILE A 84 -24.54 0.72 -12.93
CA ILE A 84 -25.53 0.01 -12.12
C ILE A 84 -26.85 0.79 -12.09
N GLU A 85 -26.79 2.12 -11.93
CA GLU A 85 -27.97 2.99 -12.02
C GLU A 85 -28.66 2.86 -13.38
N PHE A 86 -27.90 2.91 -14.47
CA PHE A 86 -28.43 2.75 -15.83
C PHE A 86 -29.07 1.37 -16.03
N LEU A 87 -28.42 0.30 -15.59
CA LEU A 87 -28.94 -1.07 -15.72
C LEU A 87 -30.19 -1.30 -14.87
N ALA A 88 -30.25 -0.71 -13.67
CA ALA A 88 -31.45 -0.72 -12.84
C ALA A 88 -32.61 0.04 -13.51
N ALA A 89 -32.35 1.24 -14.06
CA ALA A 89 -33.36 2.01 -14.79
C ALA A 89 -33.88 1.30 -16.04
N ARG A 90 -33.05 0.46 -16.67
CA ARG A 90 -33.44 -0.40 -17.81
C ARG A 90 -34.12 -1.70 -17.39
N GLY A 91 -34.29 -1.95 -16.08
CA GLY A 91 -34.87 -3.19 -15.55
C GLY A 91 -33.98 -4.42 -15.75
N VAL A 92 -32.70 -4.24 -16.08
CA VAL A 92 -31.73 -5.33 -16.29
C VAL A 92 -31.18 -5.83 -14.95
N VAL A 93 -31.06 -4.97 -13.95
CA VAL A 93 -30.81 -5.41 -12.57
C VAL A 93 -32.12 -5.28 -11.79
N SER A 94 -32.55 -6.41 -11.25
CA SER A 94 -33.81 -6.55 -10.55
C SER A 94 -33.60 -7.15 -9.15
N GLU A 95 -34.70 -7.34 -8.43
CA GLU A 95 -34.69 -7.81 -7.06
C GLU A 95 -34.01 -9.18 -6.85
N PRO A 96 -34.15 -10.17 -7.77
CA PRO A 96 -33.36 -11.40 -7.73
C PRO A 96 -31.84 -11.18 -7.76
N GLU A 97 -31.33 -10.28 -8.60
CA GLU A 97 -29.89 -9.98 -8.65
C GLU A 97 -29.42 -9.32 -7.36
N ARG A 98 -30.25 -8.46 -6.76
CA ARG A 98 -30.00 -7.89 -5.42
C ARG A 98 -29.85 -9.00 -4.37
N VAL A 99 -30.79 -9.95 -4.34
CA VAL A 99 -30.78 -11.07 -3.39
C VAL A 99 -29.55 -11.96 -3.60
N ALA A 100 -29.18 -12.24 -4.85
CA ALA A 100 -27.99 -13.03 -5.16
C ALA A 100 -26.69 -12.33 -4.71
N LEU A 101 -26.54 -11.03 -5.01
CA LEU A 101 -25.37 -10.26 -4.60
C LEU A 101 -25.28 -10.10 -3.08
N ARG A 102 -26.42 -9.88 -2.40
CA ARG A 102 -26.53 -9.92 -0.94
C ARG A 102 -26.01 -11.24 -0.39
N GLY A 103 -26.53 -12.37 -0.88
CA GLY A 103 -26.12 -13.70 -0.41
C GLY A 103 -24.63 -13.96 -0.60
N PHE A 104 -24.07 -13.52 -1.72
CA PHE A 104 -22.65 -13.62 -1.99
C PHE A 104 -21.79 -12.77 -1.03
N LEU A 105 -22.21 -11.53 -0.73
CA LEU A 105 -21.52 -10.68 0.26
C LEU A 105 -21.57 -11.28 1.66
N THR A 106 -22.74 -11.76 2.10
CA THR A 106 -22.89 -12.44 3.39
C THR A 106 -21.99 -13.67 3.48
N ALA A 107 -21.88 -14.46 2.42
CA ALA A 107 -21.06 -15.67 2.41
C ALA A 107 -19.56 -15.39 2.48
N MET A 108 -19.09 -14.26 1.94
CA MET A 108 -17.67 -13.88 1.99
C MET A 108 -17.35 -12.85 3.08
N LEU A 109 -18.23 -12.67 4.07
CA LEU A 109 -18.03 -11.68 5.12
C LEU A 109 -16.64 -11.90 5.75
N PRO A 110 -15.70 -10.95 5.66
CA PRO A 110 -14.34 -11.18 6.10
C PRO A 110 -14.29 -11.45 7.61
N PRO A 111 -13.32 -12.26 8.08
CA PRO A 111 -13.16 -12.50 9.52
C PRO A 111 -12.86 -11.18 10.24
N MET A 112 -13.45 -11.03 11.44
CA MET A 112 -13.20 -9.89 12.30
C MET A 112 -11.72 -9.89 12.72
N ARG A 113 -11.02 -8.81 12.40
CA ARG A 113 -9.74 -8.44 13.02
C ARG A 113 -9.56 -6.95 12.84
N SER A 114 -9.08 -6.31 13.90
CA SER A 114 -8.41 -5.01 13.90
C SER A 114 -9.31 -3.74 13.99
N LYS A 115 -8.66 -2.58 13.83
CA LYS A 115 -8.85 -1.24 14.42
C LYS A 115 -10.07 -0.49 13.93
N TYR A 116 -10.40 -0.57 12.63
CA TYR A 116 -11.57 0.07 12.03
C TYR A 116 -12.67 -0.94 11.67
N TYR A 117 -12.31 -2.18 11.31
CA TYR A 117 -13.28 -3.26 11.09
C TYR A 117 -13.46 -4.11 12.35
N THR A 118 -14.16 -3.51 13.34
CA THR A 118 -14.45 -4.13 14.63
C THR A 118 -15.62 -5.12 14.53
N GLU A 119 -15.88 -5.89 15.60
CA GLU A 119 -17.02 -6.80 15.63
C GLU A 119 -18.36 -6.07 15.59
N GLU A 120 -18.43 -4.86 16.16
CA GLU A 120 -19.61 -4.00 16.05
C GLU A 120 -19.87 -3.59 14.59
N VAL A 121 -18.81 -3.21 13.86
CA VAL A 121 -18.90 -2.86 12.42
C VAL A 121 -19.33 -4.08 11.61
N ARG A 122 -18.74 -5.24 11.88
CA ARG A 122 -19.08 -6.50 11.21
C ARG A 122 -20.52 -6.92 11.47
N ARG A 123 -20.97 -6.88 12.73
CA ARG A 123 -22.34 -7.20 13.11
C ARG A 123 -23.33 -6.24 12.48
N ARG A 124 -23.04 -4.94 12.54
CA ARG A 124 -23.92 -3.92 11.94
C ARG A 124 -24.04 -4.07 10.43
N LEU A 125 -22.93 -4.39 9.76
CA LEU A 125 -22.94 -4.72 8.34
C LEU A 125 -23.83 -5.93 8.06
N LEU A 126 -23.70 -7.00 8.85
CA LEU A 126 -24.53 -8.20 8.68
C LEU A 126 -26.02 -7.89 8.89
N GLU A 127 -26.38 -7.13 9.92
CA GLU A 127 -27.75 -6.67 10.16
C GLU A 127 -28.33 -5.93 8.96
N LEU A 128 -27.56 -5.01 8.37
CA LEU A 128 -28.00 -4.23 7.21
C LEU A 128 -28.06 -5.06 5.92
N LEU A 129 -27.19 -6.06 5.78
CA LEU A 129 -27.25 -7.00 4.66
C LEU A 129 -28.50 -7.88 4.77
N GLU A 130 -28.86 -8.37 5.95
CA GLU A 130 -30.02 -9.24 6.16
C GLU A 130 -31.36 -8.51 6.07
N LYS A 131 -31.37 -7.18 6.16
CA LYS A 131 -32.58 -6.37 6.08
C LYS A 131 -33.21 -6.44 4.67
N ASP A 132 -34.49 -6.78 4.61
CA ASP A 132 -35.22 -6.87 3.34
C ASP A 132 -35.62 -5.48 2.80
N ASP A 133 -36.17 -4.61 3.65
CA ASP A 133 -36.56 -3.24 3.32
C ASP A 133 -35.47 -2.24 3.71
N VAL A 134 -34.56 -1.99 2.77
CA VAL A 134 -33.46 -1.03 2.92
C VAL A 134 -33.98 0.38 2.69
N THR A 135 -33.70 1.30 3.61
CA THR A 135 -34.05 2.73 3.52
C THR A 135 -32.87 3.57 3.05
N VAL A 136 -33.11 4.85 2.76
CA VAL A 136 -32.04 5.81 2.42
C VAL A 136 -31.04 5.98 3.57
N ASP A 137 -31.49 5.88 4.83
CA ASP A 137 -30.59 5.98 5.99
C ASP A 137 -29.75 4.72 6.16
N ASP A 138 -30.31 3.54 5.91
CA ASP A 138 -29.55 2.28 5.88
C ASP A 138 -28.46 2.32 4.80
N LEU A 139 -28.77 2.92 3.64
CA LEU A 139 -27.82 3.09 2.54
C LEU A 139 -26.64 3.98 2.94
N ARG A 140 -26.91 5.10 3.63
CA ARG A 140 -25.86 5.97 4.19
C ARG A 140 -25.01 5.24 5.22
N GLU A 141 -25.63 4.37 6.02
CA GLU A 141 -24.90 3.58 6.99
C GLU A 141 -24.01 2.52 6.33
N LEU A 142 -24.51 1.79 5.32
CA LEU A 142 -23.71 0.86 4.52
C LEU A 142 -22.51 1.56 3.88
N ASP A 143 -22.70 2.77 3.34
CA ASP A 143 -21.62 3.57 2.77
C ASP A 143 -20.55 3.91 3.82
N ARG A 144 -20.96 4.38 5.00
CA ARG A 144 -20.06 4.62 6.13
C ARG A 144 -19.30 3.36 6.56
N LEU A 145 -19.95 2.19 6.60
CA LEU A 145 -19.29 0.93 6.96
C LEU A 145 -18.28 0.51 5.87
N SER A 146 -18.59 0.75 4.60
CA SER A 146 -17.67 0.49 3.48
C SER A 146 -16.39 1.32 3.60
N GLU A 147 -16.49 2.58 4.03
CA GLU A 147 -15.34 3.45 4.30
C GLU A 147 -14.46 2.93 5.45
N LEU A 148 -15.06 2.38 6.50
CA LEU A 148 -14.31 1.79 7.61
C LEU A 148 -13.51 0.56 7.16
N ILE A 149 -14.12 -0.29 6.33
CA ILE A 149 -13.47 -1.46 5.73
C ILE A 149 -12.31 -1.03 4.82
N TYR A 150 -12.51 0.03 4.02
CA TYR A 150 -11.46 0.56 3.16
C TYR A 150 -10.28 1.12 3.96
N LYS A 151 -10.55 1.89 5.04
CA LYS A 151 -9.51 2.40 5.94
C LYS A 151 -8.71 1.27 6.60
N GLU A 152 -9.39 0.22 7.06
CA GLU A 152 -8.74 -0.97 7.60
C GLU A 152 -7.79 -1.61 6.58
N CYS A 153 -8.24 -1.74 5.33
CA CYS A 153 -7.44 -2.29 4.23
C CYS A 153 -6.18 -1.46 3.98
N LEU A 154 -6.29 -0.12 3.96
CA LEU A 154 -5.16 0.78 3.74
C LEU A 154 -4.13 0.73 4.87
N GLU A 155 -4.59 0.68 6.12
CA GLU A 155 -3.68 0.69 7.27
C GLU A 155 -2.99 -0.66 7.52
N THR A 156 -3.69 -1.77 7.29
CA THR A 156 -3.19 -3.11 7.65
C THR A 156 -2.69 -3.91 6.46
N GLY A 157 -2.99 -3.49 5.22
CA GLY A 157 -2.65 -4.24 4.01
C GLY A 157 -3.44 -5.54 3.87
N ARG A 158 -4.60 -5.66 4.53
CA ARG A 158 -5.45 -6.87 4.49
C ARG A 158 -6.06 -7.11 3.11
N GLU A 159 -5.43 -7.99 2.34
CA GLU A 159 -5.88 -8.35 0.99
C GLU A 159 -7.29 -8.99 0.94
N ASP A 160 -7.73 -9.63 2.02
CA ASP A 160 -9.06 -10.22 2.10
C ASP A 160 -10.16 -9.15 2.12
N LEU A 161 -9.88 -7.95 2.65
CA LEU A 161 -10.79 -6.80 2.62
C LEU A 161 -10.84 -6.13 1.24
N VAL A 162 -9.76 -6.18 0.46
CA VAL A 162 -9.74 -5.65 -0.92
C VAL A 162 -10.83 -6.31 -1.76
N LYS A 163 -11.00 -7.63 -1.62
CA LYS A 163 -12.03 -8.40 -2.34
C LYS A 163 -13.46 -8.01 -1.95
N TYR A 164 -13.62 -7.41 -0.78
CA TYR A 164 -14.91 -6.96 -0.25
C TYR A 164 -15.35 -5.59 -0.80
N TYR A 165 -14.56 -4.96 -1.68
CA TYR A 165 -14.94 -3.76 -2.43
C TYR A 165 -16.29 -3.91 -3.19
N LYS A 166 -16.70 -5.15 -3.47
CA LYS A 166 -18.03 -5.49 -4.02
C LYS A 166 -19.20 -4.96 -3.19
N LEU A 167 -19.00 -4.64 -1.90
CA LEU A 167 -19.99 -3.96 -1.07
C LEU A 167 -20.43 -2.62 -1.69
N ARG A 168 -19.50 -1.84 -2.27
CA ARG A 168 -19.86 -0.56 -2.93
C ARG A 168 -20.75 -0.76 -4.15
N ALA A 169 -20.53 -1.83 -4.91
CA ALA A 169 -21.42 -2.17 -6.03
C ALA A 169 -22.83 -2.53 -5.53
N TYR A 170 -22.95 -3.24 -4.41
CA TYR A 170 -24.25 -3.52 -3.79
C TYR A 170 -24.96 -2.26 -3.27
N ILE A 171 -24.21 -1.33 -2.67
CA ILE A 171 -24.74 -0.02 -2.26
C ILE A 171 -25.28 0.75 -3.48
N ALA A 172 -24.52 0.84 -4.56
CA ALA A 172 -24.97 1.49 -5.79
C ALA A 172 -26.25 0.84 -6.37
N LEU A 173 -26.34 -0.49 -6.28
CA LEU A 173 -27.53 -1.23 -6.72
C LEU A 173 -28.76 -0.86 -5.89
N LEU A 174 -28.64 -0.89 -4.56
CA LEU A 174 -29.72 -0.49 -3.66
C LEU A 174 -30.17 0.95 -3.92
N ALA A 175 -29.21 1.86 -4.12
CA ALA A 175 -29.49 3.26 -4.46
C ALA A 175 -30.27 3.39 -5.78
N GLY A 176 -29.90 2.61 -6.80
CA GLY A 176 -30.60 2.55 -8.08
C GLY A 176 -32.04 2.05 -7.94
N LEU A 177 -32.24 0.92 -7.23
CA LEU A 177 -33.57 0.33 -7.00
C LEU A 177 -34.49 1.27 -6.22
N LEU A 178 -33.98 1.92 -5.16
CA LEU A 178 -34.75 2.88 -4.37
C LEU A 178 -35.23 4.08 -5.20
N ARG A 179 -34.35 4.63 -6.06
CA ARG A 179 -34.72 5.73 -6.96
C ARG A 179 -35.71 5.31 -8.03
N SER A 180 -35.56 4.11 -8.59
CA SER A 180 -36.51 3.57 -9.56
C SER A 180 -37.91 3.43 -8.95
N LYS A 181 -38.01 2.93 -7.72
CA LYS A 181 -39.29 2.79 -7.02
C LYS A 181 -39.95 4.14 -6.74
N ALA A 182 -39.19 5.11 -6.23
CA ALA A 182 -39.69 6.47 -6.01
C ALA A 182 -40.14 7.17 -7.30
N GLY A 183 -39.47 6.92 -8.42
CA GLY A 183 -39.86 7.44 -9.73
C GLY A 183 -41.16 6.84 -10.29
N GLN A 184 -41.46 5.58 -9.95
CA GLN A 184 -42.71 4.92 -10.35
C GLN A 184 -43.90 5.40 -9.51
N GLU A 185 -43.75 5.54 -8.20
CA GLU A 185 -44.79 6.04 -7.28
C GLU A 185 -45.19 7.50 -7.56
N GLY A 186 -44.28 8.33 -8.09
CA GLY A 186 -44.58 9.71 -8.50
C GLY A 186 -45.26 9.86 -9.86
N SER A 187 -45.48 8.75 -10.59
CA SER A 187 -46.02 8.75 -11.96
C SER A 187 -47.43 8.16 -12.09
N GLU A 188 -48.08 7.75 -11.00
CA GLU A 188 -49.51 7.42 -11.00
C GLU A 188 -50.36 8.70 -10.97
N PRO A 189 -51.20 8.96 -12.00
CA PRO A 189 -52.11 10.10 -11.98
C PRO A 189 -53.27 9.84 -11.02
N SER A 190 -53.52 10.81 -10.13
CA SER A 190 -54.80 10.96 -9.41
C SER A 190 -55.96 11.27 -10.36
#